data_AF-A0A7Y2BVQ0-F1
#
_entry.id   AF-A0A7Y2BVQ0-F1
#
_cell.length_a   1.000
_cell.length_b   1.000
_cell.length_c   1.000
_cell.angle_alpha   90.00
_cell.angle_beta   90.00
_cell.angle_gamma   90.00
#
_symmetry.space_group_name_H-M   'P 1'
#
loop_
_entity.id
_entity.type
_entity.pdbx_description
1 polymer ?
#
loop_
_entity_poly.entity_id
_entity_poly.type
_entity_poly.pdbx_seq_one_letter_code
_entity_poly.pdbx_strand_id
1 'polypeptide(L)'
;MKKKIVLWGLDENENKILIGLELLAQENKVHVFTFPEEIATEIFYNKLMDEWRLDKEVEFPVGHTKIERPLSVTDDLLPETIKVQRTDLITRAKAEWHFVVLSSKLYDLYGSELDELKQRINNMKSYDNAIWEEMKGFWSKVQNQIFEKNLFKEHGDKLKEQTNYLFDKLKQLRTTANEELDKISKENVKGFVERIDAVIAKVEQGLGLNPLFEDLKKMQGEFKQAEFTRSDRSKVWKRIDEAFKLVKEKKYGKASSTGGNTSRLERRYQGLLSAIEKMERSIARDQKDIDYQDRKVHASDGQLEMQIRQAKIKMIQERMKSKNEKLKEMLATKKDLEARLAKEKERMEKDAQRKEIKKRKEEVKEKIATEIKEQAETLDAAKDKLENAAEAINKEKTKGGAKSSVISDAIEAVGEAVEDAIDTVKAVTEVVGDNVEAKVDELREDHQIDEKLSKVKDKVEETMEKVGDKIEEVIEKVTDKVKDSAGEEE
;
A
#
# COMPACT_ATOMS: atom_id res chain seq x y z
N MET A 1 -43.14 19.19 -10.14
CA MET A 1 -44.49 18.81 -9.66
C MET A 1 -45.32 20.08 -9.60
N LYS A 2 -46.62 20.02 -9.90
CA LYS A 2 -47.49 21.21 -9.92
C LYS A 2 -47.96 21.52 -8.50
N LYS A 3 -47.80 22.77 -8.05
CA LYS A 3 -48.22 23.22 -6.71
C LYS A 3 -49.66 23.76 -6.67
N LYS A 4 -50.28 23.90 -7.84
CA LYS A 4 -51.65 24.40 -8.02
C LYS A 4 -52.48 23.46 -8.86
N ILE A 5 -53.75 23.31 -8.51
CA ILE A 5 -54.71 22.42 -9.16
C ILE A 5 -56.06 23.13 -9.28
N VAL A 6 -56.73 22.93 -10.42
CA VAL A 6 -58.06 23.49 -10.70
C VAL A 6 -58.98 22.34 -11.09
N LEU A 7 -60.12 22.20 -10.41
CA LEU A 7 -61.07 21.09 -10.57
C LEU A 7 -62.51 21.57 -10.41
N TRP A 8 -63.45 20.92 -11.08
CA TRP A 8 -64.88 21.09 -10.81
C TRP A 8 -65.34 20.10 -9.72
N GLY A 9 -66.18 20.58 -8.81
CA GLY A 9 -66.80 19.79 -7.73
C GLY A 9 -68.25 20.18 -7.48
N LEU A 10 -68.84 19.58 -6.46
CA LEU A 10 -70.18 19.81 -5.96
C LEU A 10 -70.09 20.26 -4.49
N ASP A 11 -70.90 21.24 -4.13
CA ASP A 11 -71.06 21.71 -2.74
C ASP A 11 -72.11 20.87 -1.97
N GLU A 12 -72.34 21.16 -0.68
CA GLU A 12 -73.30 20.45 0.19
C GLU A 12 -74.73 20.40 -0.38
N ASN A 13 -75.09 21.40 -1.19
CA ASN A 13 -76.40 21.54 -1.85
C ASN A 13 -76.44 20.95 -3.28
N GLU A 14 -75.44 20.14 -3.67
CA GLU A 14 -75.28 19.58 -5.03
C GLU A 14 -75.09 20.62 -6.15
N ASN A 15 -74.77 21.87 -5.80
CA ASN A 15 -74.45 22.92 -6.77
C ASN A 15 -73.02 22.76 -7.30
N LYS A 16 -72.82 22.98 -8.60
CA LYS A 16 -71.51 22.89 -9.24
C LYS A 16 -70.64 24.07 -8.82
N ILE A 17 -69.41 23.78 -8.39
CA ILE A 17 -68.43 24.77 -7.96
C ILE A 17 -67.08 24.52 -8.63
N LEU A 18 -66.35 25.60 -8.90
CA LEU A 18 -64.96 25.54 -9.34
C LEU A 18 -64.04 25.64 -8.12
N ILE A 19 -63.09 24.72 -8.01
CA ILE A 19 -62.16 24.60 -6.88
C ILE A 19 -60.75 24.84 -7.37
N GLY A 20 -60.07 25.82 -6.76
CA GLY A 20 -58.64 26.04 -6.90
C GLY A 20 -57.91 25.58 -5.64
N LEU A 21 -56.93 24.70 -5.77
CA LEU A 21 -56.07 24.27 -4.67
C LEU A 21 -54.66 24.80 -4.88
N GLU A 22 -54.05 25.38 -3.85
CA GLU A 22 -52.67 25.88 -3.87
C GLU A 22 -51.89 25.37 -2.66
N LEU A 23 -50.70 24.82 -2.89
CA LEU A 23 -49.78 24.36 -1.85
C LEU A 23 -48.80 25.46 -1.42
N LEU A 24 -48.86 25.85 -0.15
CA LEU A 24 -47.81 26.62 0.52
C LEU A 24 -46.80 25.67 1.19
N ALA A 25 -45.74 25.33 0.43
CA ALA A 25 -44.77 24.31 0.85
C ALA A 25 -44.00 24.66 2.14
N GLN A 26 -43.72 25.93 2.39
CA GLN A 26 -42.99 26.39 3.59
C GLN A 26 -43.84 26.34 4.87
N GLU A 27 -45.14 26.63 4.75
CA GLU A 27 -46.06 26.64 5.91
C GLU A 27 -46.77 25.31 6.13
N ASN A 28 -46.58 24.32 5.24
CA ASN A 28 -47.31 23.05 5.24
C ASN A 28 -48.84 23.25 5.20
N LYS A 29 -49.31 24.25 4.46
CA LYS A 29 -50.74 24.58 4.32
C LYS A 29 -51.18 24.47 2.86
N VAL A 30 -52.45 24.14 2.68
CA VAL A 30 -53.15 24.17 1.40
C VAL A 30 -54.23 25.24 1.48
N HIS A 31 -54.26 26.11 0.49
CA HIS A 31 -55.37 27.03 0.27
C HIS A 31 -56.36 26.39 -0.69
N VAL A 32 -57.61 26.30 -0.24
CA VAL A 32 -58.76 25.87 -1.02
C VAL A 32 -59.59 27.09 -1.34
N PHE A 33 -59.59 27.47 -2.62
CA PHE A 33 -60.44 28.51 -3.17
C PHE A 33 -61.67 27.86 -3.80
N THR A 34 -62.87 28.30 -3.44
CA THR A 34 -64.09 27.84 -4.11
C THR A 34 -64.83 29.01 -4.76
N PHE A 35 -65.34 28.76 -5.96
CA PHE A 35 -66.05 29.72 -6.78
C PHE A 35 -67.40 29.11 -7.23
N PRO A 36 -68.53 29.76 -6.94
CA PRO A 36 -69.85 29.35 -7.45
C PRO A 36 -69.91 29.37 -8.99
N GLU A 37 -70.76 28.52 -9.57
CA GLU A 37 -70.94 28.43 -11.04
C GLU A 37 -71.32 29.78 -11.69
N GLU A 38 -72.09 30.62 -11.00
CA GLU A 38 -72.49 31.96 -11.47
C GLU A 38 -71.28 32.88 -11.74
N ILE A 39 -70.17 32.63 -11.06
CA ILE A 39 -68.96 33.45 -11.12
C ILE A 39 -67.86 32.75 -11.95
N ALA A 40 -67.96 31.42 -12.12
CA ALA A 40 -67.00 30.58 -12.84
C ALA A 40 -67.23 30.59 -14.37
N THR A 41 -67.13 31.76 -15.00
CA THR A 41 -67.20 31.91 -16.47
C THR A 41 -66.12 31.09 -17.19
N GLU A 42 -66.39 30.61 -18.42
CA GLU A 42 -65.44 29.80 -19.21
C GLU A 42 -64.10 30.52 -19.44
N ILE A 43 -64.13 31.86 -19.57
CA ILE A 43 -62.94 32.69 -19.71
C ILE A 43 -62.08 32.63 -18.43
N PHE A 44 -62.71 32.68 -17.26
CA PHE A 44 -62.02 32.62 -15.98
C PHE A 44 -61.45 31.22 -15.70
N TYR A 45 -62.19 30.16 -16.07
CA TYR A 45 -61.69 28.79 -15.98
C TYR A 45 -60.43 28.58 -16.82
N ASN A 46 -60.42 29.06 -18.07
CA ASN A 46 -59.24 28.95 -18.94
C ASN A 46 -58.04 29.74 -18.39
N LYS A 47 -58.27 30.96 -17.86
CA LYS A 47 -57.23 31.74 -17.18
C LYS A 47 -56.66 31.02 -15.95
N LEU A 48 -57.49 30.43 -15.11
CA LEU A 48 -57.03 29.65 -13.97
C LEU A 48 -56.26 28.38 -14.38
N MET A 49 -56.69 27.72 -15.45
CA MET A 49 -56.09 26.46 -15.89
C MET A 49 -54.74 26.65 -16.61
N ASP A 50 -54.60 27.71 -17.40
CA ASP A 50 -53.42 27.98 -18.22
C ASP A 50 -52.41 28.92 -17.54
N GLU A 51 -52.89 29.94 -16.80
CA GLU A 51 -52.02 30.95 -16.19
C GLU A 51 -51.77 30.65 -14.70
N TRP A 52 -52.82 30.48 -13.90
CA TRP A 52 -52.67 30.30 -12.45
C TRP A 52 -51.99 28.97 -12.10
N ARG A 53 -52.28 27.88 -12.84
CA ARG A 53 -51.62 26.58 -12.64
C ARG A 53 -50.11 26.59 -12.91
N LEU A 54 -49.62 27.59 -13.65
CA LEU A 54 -48.19 27.80 -13.97
C LEU A 54 -47.55 28.88 -13.11
N ASP A 55 -48.16 29.24 -11.98
CA ASP A 55 -47.70 30.28 -11.05
C ASP A 55 -47.69 31.70 -11.63
N LYS A 56 -48.55 31.99 -12.62
CA LYS A 56 -48.83 33.38 -13.04
C LYS A 56 -49.96 34.00 -12.19
N GLU A 57 -49.87 35.30 -11.98
CA GLU A 57 -50.81 36.06 -11.17
C GLU A 57 -52.13 36.24 -11.91
N VAL A 58 -53.24 35.85 -11.27
CA VAL A 58 -54.61 35.93 -11.81
C VAL A 58 -55.49 36.59 -10.77
N GLU A 59 -56.22 37.64 -11.15
CA GLU A 59 -57.16 38.31 -10.25
C GLU A 59 -58.41 37.44 -10.03
N PHE A 60 -58.78 37.22 -8.76
CA PHE A 60 -59.94 36.41 -8.40
C PHE A 60 -61.22 37.26 -8.35
N PRO A 61 -62.34 36.80 -8.93
CA PRO A 61 -63.63 37.48 -8.86
C PRO A 61 -64.13 37.67 -7.42
N VAL A 62 -64.93 38.72 -7.21
CA VAL A 62 -65.58 39.01 -5.92
C VAL A 62 -66.63 37.94 -5.64
N GLY A 63 -66.56 37.27 -4.48
CA GLY A 63 -67.48 36.18 -4.08
C GLY A 63 -66.82 34.80 -3.92
N HIS A 64 -65.50 34.70 -3.98
CA HIS A 64 -64.78 33.46 -3.67
C HIS A 64 -64.65 33.23 -2.16
N THR A 65 -64.66 31.97 -1.73
CA THR A 65 -64.29 31.62 -0.35
C THR A 65 -62.89 31.00 -0.32
N LYS A 66 -62.11 31.38 0.70
CA LYS A 66 -60.77 30.85 0.96
C LYS A 66 -60.80 30.04 2.25
N ILE A 67 -60.43 28.76 2.17
CA ILE A 67 -60.27 27.88 3.31
C ILE A 67 -58.80 27.48 3.40
N GLU A 68 -58.20 27.63 4.57
CA GLU A 68 -56.83 27.18 4.82
C GLU A 68 -56.88 25.86 5.59
N ARG A 69 -56.21 24.82 5.08
CA ARG A 69 -56.09 23.54 5.79
C ARG A 69 -54.63 23.10 5.91
N PRO A 70 -54.23 22.51 7.05
CA PRO A 70 -52.92 21.88 7.16
C PRO A 70 -52.87 20.65 6.25
N LEU A 71 -51.74 20.44 5.59
CA LEU A 71 -51.52 19.21 4.81
C LEU A 71 -51.20 18.07 5.78
N SER A 72 -52.12 17.10 5.88
CA SER A 72 -51.97 15.89 6.69
C SER A 72 -51.97 14.65 5.79
N VAL A 73 -51.28 13.59 6.23
CA VAL A 73 -51.30 12.28 5.55
C VAL A 73 -52.65 11.59 5.75
N THR A 74 -53.26 11.78 6.92
CA THR A 74 -54.53 11.15 7.31
C THR A 74 -55.73 11.90 6.74
N ASP A 75 -55.65 13.22 6.69
CA ASP A 75 -56.83 14.05 6.39
C ASP A 75 -56.90 14.36 4.89
N ASP A 76 -58.11 14.47 4.37
CA ASP A 76 -58.31 14.80 2.96
C ASP A 76 -58.01 16.27 2.66
N LEU A 77 -57.55 16.53 1.44
CA LEU A 77 -57.23 17.88 0.95
C LEU A 77 -58.46 18.79 0.87
N LEU A 78 -59.64 18.19 0.75
CA LEU A 78 -60.92 18.88 0.66
C LEU A 78 -61.75 18.63 1.93
N PRO A 79 -62.57 19.62 2.35
CA PRO A 79 -63.61 19.37 3.34
C PRO A 79 -64.58 18.27 2.92
N GLU A 80 -65.15 17.55 3.89
CA GLU A 80 -66.20 16.53 3.68
C GLU A 80 -67.44 17.08 2.95
N THR A 81 -67.59 18.41 2.99
CA THR A 81 -68.68 19.20 2.40
C THR A 81 -68.55 19.31 0.88
N ILE A 82 -67.37 19.04 0.30
CA ILE A 82 -67.08 19.22 -1.13
C ILE A 82 -66.80 17.87 -1.80
N LYS A 83 -67.61 17.49 -2.79
CA LYS A 83 -67.44 16.26 -3.58
C LYS A 83 -66.82 16.56 -4.93
N VAL A 84 -65.81 15.81 -5.35
CA VAL A 84 -65.14 16.00 -6.65
C VAL A 84 -65.23 14.74 -7.49
N GLN A 85 -65.54 14.89 -8.78
CA GLN A 85 -65.70 13.77 -9.71
C GLN A 85 -64.38 13.05 -10.02
N ARG A 86 -63.24 13.76 -9.96
CA ARG A 86 -61.90 13.21 -10.22
C ARG A 86 -61.10 13.07 -8.92
N THR A 87 -61.47 12.12 -8.07
CA THR A 87 -60.78 11.81 -6.82
C THR A 87 -59.32 11.40 -7.02
N ASP A 88 -59.00 10.74 -8.14
CA ASP A 88 -57.63 10.33 -8.50
C ASP A 88 -56.63 11.50 -8.62
N LEU A 89 -57.10 12.67 -9.06
CA LEU A 89 -56.24 13.86 -9.17
C LEU A 89 -55.91 14.42 -7.79
N ILE A 90 -56.84 14.33 -6.85
CA ILE A 90 -56.68 14.81 -5.47
C ILE A 90 -55.76 13.87 -4.70
N THR A 91 -55.92 12.55 -4.84
CA THR A 91 -55.03 11.57 -4.17
C THR A 91 -53.59 11.66 -4.69
N ARG A 92 -53.42 11.81 -6.01
CA ARG A 92 -52.09 12.07 -6.61
C ARG A 92 -51.50 13.38 -6.13
N ALA A 93 -52.30 14.45 -6.11
CA ALA A 93 -51.87 15.75 -5.61
C ALA A 93 -51.44 15.69 -4.15
N LYS A 94 -52.22 15.00 -3.31
CA LYS A 94 -51.90 14.79 -1.89
C LYS A 94 -50.54 14.14 -1.72
N ALA A 95 -50.26 13.07 -2.47
CA ALA A 95 -48.97 12.39 -2.45
C ALA A 95 -47.81 13.28 -2.97
N GLU A 96 -48.00 13.93 -4.13
CA GLU A 96 -46.99 14.83 -4.72
C GLU A 96 -46.68 16.03 -3.82
N TRP A 97 -47.71 16.63 -3.21
CA TRP A 97 -47.57 17.79 -2.34
C TRP A 97 -46.94 17.44 -1.00
N HIS A 98 -47.27 16.27 -0.46
CA HIS A 98 -46.62 15.77 0.73
C HIS A 98 -45.12 15.55 0.48
N PHE A 99 -44.77 14.97 -0.66
CA PHE A 99 -43.37 14.86 -1.10
C PHE A 99 -42.71 16.23 -1.25
N VAL A 100 -43.36 17.20 -1.91
CA VAL A 100 -42.82 18.57 -2.09
C VAL A 100 -42.50 19.23 -0.75
N VAL A 101 -43.41 19.13 0.23
CA VAL A 101 -43.20 19.69 1.57
C VAL A 101 -42.06 18.98 2.29
N LEU A 102 -42.05 17.64 2.31
CA LEU A 102 -41.01 16.87 3.00
C LEU A 102 -39.62 17.12 2.38
N SER A 103 -39.54 17.16 1.05
CA SER A 103 -38.31 17.46 0.31
C SER A 103 -37.78 18.87 0.62
N SER A 104 -38.69 19.85 0.73
CA SER A 104 -38.32 21.23 1.10
C SER A 104 -37.82 21.31 2.55
N LYS A 105 -38.52 20.67 3.49
CA LYS A 105 -38.08 20.59 4.90
C LYS A 105 -36.73 19.90 5.06
N LEU A 106 -36.50 18.83 4.29
CA LEU A 106 -35.23 18.10 4.29
C LEU A 106 -34.10 18.99 3.74
N TYR A 107 -34.37 19.77 2.69
CA TYR A 107 -33.43 20.76 2.17
C TYR A 107 -33.10 21.83 3.21
N ASP A 108 -34.10 22.39 3.90
CA ASP A 108 -33.89 23.41 4.94
C ASP A 108 -33.07 22.85 6.12
N LEU A 109 -33.34 21.60 6.54
CA LEU A 109 -32.58 20.92 7.58
C LEU A 109 -31.10 20.77 7.17
N TYR A 110 -30.81 20.22 5.99
CA TYR A 110 -29.42 20.11 5.54
C TYR A 110 -28.77 21.46 5.24
N GLY A 111 -29.54 22.45 4.80
CA GLY A 111 -29.07 23.82 4.64
C GLY A 111 -28.59 24.40 5.97
N SER A 112 -29.37 24.22 7.05
CA SER A 112 -28.99 24.67 8.39
C SER A 112 -27.76 23.95 8.93
N GLU A 113 -27.67 22.62 8.82
CA GLU A 113 -26.47 21.86 9.21
C GLU A 113 -25.23 22.32 8.42
N LEU A 114 -25.39 22.59 7.12
CA LEU A 114 -24.29 23.05 6.28
C LEU A 114 -23.85 24.47 6.64
N ASP A 115 -24.77 25.34 7.00
CA ASP A 115 -24.46 26.70 7.46
C ASP A 115 -23.74 26.69 8.82
N GLU A 116 -24.08 25.78 9.73
CA GLU A 116 -23.34 25.56 10.98
C GLU A 116 -21.89 25.11 10.70
N LEU A 117 -21.71 24.13 9.80
CA LEU A 117 -20.38 23.69 9.37
C LEU A 117 -19.59 24.82 8.71
N LYS A 118 -20.25 25.62 7.88
CA LYS A 118 -19.66 26.80 7.25
C LYS A 118 -19.19 27.84 8.26
N GLN A 119 -19.98 28.13 9.29
CA GLN A 119 -19.58 29.05 10.35
C GLN A 119 -18.37 28.52 11.12
N ARG A 120 -18.36 27.23 11.47
CA ARG A 120 -17.20 26.59 12.12
C ARG A 120 -15.95 26.67 11.25
N ILE A 121 -16.07 26.41 9.95
CA ILE A 121 -14.95 26.50 8.99
C ILE A 121 -14.43 27.92 8.85
N ASN A 122 -15.31 28.92 8.78
CA ASN A 122 -14.89 30.32 8.66
C ASN A 122 -14.18 30.83 9.93
N ASN A 123 -14.50 30.27 11.10
CA ASN A 123 -13.88 30.64 12.37
C ASN A 123 -12.55 29.91 12.65
N MET A 124 -12.19 28.92 11.83
CA MET A 124 -10.95 28.16 12.01
C MET A 124 -9.73 28.96 11.57
N LYS A 125 -8.69 28.94 12.42
CA LYS A 125 -7.36 29.50 12.10
C LYS A 125 -6.41 28.49 11.46
N SER A 126 -6.58 27.21 11.77
CA SER A 126 -5.75 26.11 11.27
C SER A 126 -6.62 24.96 10.80
N TYR A 127 -6.09 24.13 9.91
CA TYR A 127 -6.77 22.92 9.46
C TYR A 127 -7.00 21.94 10.61
N ASP A 128 -8.22 21.39 10.69
CA ASP A 128 -8.56 20.29 11.59
C ASP A 128 -9.11 19.11 10.79
N ASN A 129 -8.52 17.94 11.01
CA ASN A 129 -8.97 16.71 10.37
C ASN A 129 -10.34 16.25 10.88
N ALA A 130 -10.73 16.57 12.12
CA ALA A 130 -12.05 16.21 12.65
C ALA A 130 -13.17 16.86 11.84
N ILE A 131 -13.04 18.14 11.50
CA ILE A 131 -14.04 18.87 10.70
C ILE A 131 -14.06 18.38 9.25
N TRP A 132 -12.92 17.93 8.72
CA TRP A 132 -12.89 17.26 7.41
C TRP A 132 -13.69 15.94 7.40
N GLU A 133 -13.54 15.11 8.43
CA GLU A 133 -14.32 13.88 8.58
C GLU A 133 -15.81 14.18 8.79
N GLU A 134 -16.14 15.20 9.58
CA GLU A 134 -17.51 15.66 9.80
C GLU A 134 -18.19 16.11 8.49
N MET A 135 -17.48 16.92 7.68
CA MET A 135 -17.96 17.36 6.36
C MET A 135 -18.18 16.19 5.39
N LYS A 136 -17.29 15.19 5.39
CA LYS A 136 -17.49 13.95 4.60
C LYS A 136 -18.72 13.17 5.08
N GLY A 137 -18.93 13.09 6.39
CA GLY A 137 -20.11 12.47 6.97
C GLY A 137 -21.39 13.17 6.54
N PHE A 138 -21.43 14.51 6.62
CA PHE A 138 -22.54 15.33 6.13
C PHE A 138 -22.79 15.08 4.63
N TRP A 139 -21.75 15.17 3.80
CA TRP A 139 -21.90 14.97 2.36
C TRP A 139 -22.42 13.56 2.02
N SER A 140 -21.98 12.52 2.74
CA SER A 140 -22.50 11.17 2.57
C SER A 140 -24.00 11.08 2.88
N LYS A 141 -24.48 11.79 3.92
CA LYS A 141 -25.92 11.85 4.24
C LYS A 141 -26.70 12.50 3.10
N VAL A 142 -26.25 13.68 2.64
CA VAL A 142 -26.88 14.41 1.54
C VAL A 142 -26.88 13.58 0.25
N GLN A 143 -25.77 12.93 -0.07
CA GLN A 143 -25.64 12.10 -1.27
C GLN A 143 -26.62 10.91 -1.24
N ASN A 144 -26.80 10.26 -0.09
CA ASN A 144 -27.79 9.19 0.07
C ASN A 144 -29.21 9.72 -0.21
N GLN A 145 -29.56 10.89 0.31
CA GLN A 145 -30.88 11.49 0.06
C GLN A 145 -31.11 11.93 -1.39
N ILE A 146 -30.05 12.37 -2.08
CA ILE A 146 -30.09 12.64 -3.54
C ILE A 146 -30.28 11.33 -4.31
N PHE A 147 -29.56 10.27 -3.95
CA PHE A 147 -29.65 8.96 -4.60
C PHE A 147 -31.05 8.32 -4.42
N GLU A 148 -31.59 8.40 -3.21
CA GLU A 148 -32.95 7.97 -2.87
C GLU A 148 -34.04 8.85 -3.52
N LYS A 149 -33.65 9.94 -4.19
CA LYS A 149 -34.56 10.91 -4.83
C LYS A 149 -35.54 11.57 -3.85
N ASN A 150 -35.15 11.71 -2.58
CA ASN A 150 -35.93 12.42 -1.56
C ASN A 150 -35.77 13.95 -1.69
N LEU A 151 -34.72 14.41 -2.36
CA LEU A 151 -34.46 15.81 -2.65
C LEU A 151 -34.74 16.13 -4.12
N PHE A 152 -35.30 17.32 -4.39
CA PHE A 152 -35.32 17.85 -5.74
C PHE A 152 -33.89 18.05 -6.26
N LYS A 153 -33.71 17.82 -7.57
CA LYS A 153 -32.40 17.96 -8.22
C LYS A 153 -31.75 19.32 -7.93
N GLU A 154 -32.53 20.41 -8.04
CA GLU A 154 -32.05 21.76 -7.76
C GLU A 154 -31.57 21.95 -6.31
N HIS A 155 -32.26 21.33 -5.34
CA HIS A 155 -31.84 21.36 -3.93
C HIS A 155 -30.54 20.58 -3.72
N GLY A 156 -30.44 19.39 -4.33
CA GLY A 156 -29.22 18.59 -4.30
C GLY A 156 -28.02 19.31 -4.94
N ASP A 157 -28.23 19.96 -6.08
CA ASP A 157 -27.20 20.71 -6.79
C ASP A 157 -26.70 21.91 -5.95
N LYS A 158 -27.61 22.67 -5.32
CA LYS A 158 -27.24 23.77 -4.41
C LYS A 158 -26.43 23.29 -3.20
N LEU A 159 -26.88 22.23 -2.52
CA LEU A 159 -26.15 21.66 -1.38
C LEU A 159 -24.77 21.15 -1.80
N LYS A 160 -24.66 20.55 -2.99
CA LYS A 160 -23.39 20.09 -3.56
C LYS A 160 -22.42 21.24 -3.81
N GLU A 161 -22.88 22.32 -4.45
CA GLU A 161 -22.04 23.49 -4.73
C GLU A 161 -21.50 24.12 -3.44
N GLN A 162 -22.37 24.30 -2.45
CA GLN A 162 -21.98 24.83 -1.14
C GLN A 162 -21.00 23.90 -0.41
N THR A 163 -21.26 22.59 -0.45
CA THR A 163 -20.36 21.59 0.16
C THR A 163 -18.98 21.58 -0.51
N ASN A 164 -18.92 21.64 -1.85
CA ASN A 164 -17.68 21.71 -2.59
C ASN A 164 -16.86 22.96 -2.25
N TYR A 165 -17.53 24.11 -2.16
CA TYR A 165 -16.90 25.35 -1.74
C TYR A 165 -16.23 25.24 -0.36
N LEU A 166 -16.89 24.59 0.60
CA LEU A 166 -16.33 24.37 1.93
C LEU A 166 -15.17 23.38 1.92
N PHE A 167 -15.24 22.30 1.12
CA PHE A 167 -14.12 21.39 0.94
C PHE A 167 -12.91 22.10 0.35
N ASP A 168 -13.09 22.99 -0.62
CA ASP A 168 -11.99 23.74 -1.22
C ASP A 168 -11.36 24.72 -0.23
N LYS A 169 -12.15 25.38 0.63
CA LYS A 169 -11.62 26.15 1.77
C LYS A 169 -10.79 25.30 2.73
N LEU A 170 -11.29 24.13 3.11
CA LEU A 170 -10.54 23.21 3.99
C LEU A 170 -9.23 22.75 3.34
N LYS A 171 -9.23 22.48 2.03
CA LYS A 171 -8.00 22.14 1.29
C LYS A 171 -7.00 23.30 1.32
N GLN A 172 -7.45 24.55 1.15
CA GLN A 172 -6.59 25.74 1.22
C GLN A 172 -5.99 25.94 2.62
N LEU A 173 -6.77 25.74 3.68
CA LEU A 173 -6.25 25.76 5.06
C LEU A 173 -5.21 24.66 5.29
N ARG A 174 -5.44 23.47 4.73
CA ARG A 174 -4.49 22.35 4.82
C ARG A 174 -3.19 22.64 4.08
N THR A 175 -3.24 23.22 2.88
CA THR A 175 -2.03 23.58 2.12
C THR A 175 -1.24 24.65 2.86
N THR A 176 -1.92 25.67 3.40
CA THR A 176 -1.28 26.74 4.18
C THR A 176 -0.59 26.19 5.43
N ALA A 177 -1.27 25.33 6.19
CA ALA A 177 -0.69 24.69 7.37
C ALA A 177 0.53 23.82 7.03
N ASN A 178 0.49 23.08 5.90
CA ASN A 178 1.63 22.29 5.45
C ASN A 178 2.81 23.18 5.02
N GLU A 179 2.55 24.30 4.35
CA GLU A 179 3.60 25.26 3.97
C GLU A 179 4.26 25.91 5.19
N GLU A 180 3.47 26.26 6.21
CA GLU A 180 3.98 26.76 7.49
C GLU A 180 4.84 25.70 8.19
N LEU A 181 4.38 24.45 8.28
CA LEU A 181 5.15 23.34 8.82
C LEU A 181 6.44 23.09 8.03
N ASP A 182 6.41 23.20 6.71
CA ASP A 182 7.59 23.05 5.85
C ASP A 182 8.62 24.15 6.12
N LYS A 183 8.18 25.40 6.34
CA LYS A 183 9.06 26.53 6.69
C LYS A 183 9.70 26.31 8.06
N ILE A 184 8.89 26.02 9.08
CA ILE A 184 9.35 25.74 10.45
C ILE A 184 10.31 24.54 10.44
N SER A 185 9.97 23.47 9.72
CA SER A 185 10.81 22.28 9.58
C SER A 185 12.17 22.62 8.96
N LYS A 186 12.22 23.42 7.88
CA LYS A 186 13.48 23.82 7.24
C LYS A 186 14.36 24.67 8.16
N GLU A 187 13.77 25.58 8.92
CA GLU A 187 14.49 26.39 9.91
C GLU A 187 15.06 25.52 11.04
N ASN A 188 14.24 24.63 11.60
CA ASN A 188 14.67 23.68 12.62
C ASN A 188 15.78 22.76 12.09
N VAL A 189 15.64 22.22 10.87
CA VAL A 189 16.67 21.37 10.25
C VAL A 189 18.00 22.10 10.19
N LYS A 190 18.02 23.35 9.70
CA LYS A 190 19.26 24.15 9.65
C LYS A 190 19.87 24.30 11.04
N GLY A 191 19.07 24.72 12.03
CA GLY A 191 19.54 24.92 13.40
C GLY A 191 20.10 23.63 14.05
N PHE A 192 19.45 22.48 13.85
CA PHE A 192 19.96 21.20 14.37
C PHE A 192 21.21 20.74 13.61
N VAL A 193 21.24 20.84 12.28
CA VAL A 193 22.40 20.42 11.47
C VAL A 193 23.63 21.25 11.85
N GLU A 194 23.52 22.57 11.96
CA GLU A 194 24.62 23.45 12.37
C GLU A 194 25.16 23.09 13.78
N ARG A 195 24.26 22.84 14.75
CA ARG A 195 24.67 22.43 16.10
C ARG A 195 25.33 21.04 16.12
N ILE A 196 24.83 20.10 15.33
CA ILE A 196 25.42 18.76 15.21
C ILE A 196 26.80 18.84 14.55
N ASP A 197 26.94 19.61 13.47
CA ASP A 197 28.19 19.78 12.75
C ASP A 197 29.24 20.48 13.64
N ALA A 198 28.83 21.45 14.47
CA ALA A 198 29.68 22.07 15.48
C ALA A 198 30.16 21.06 16.55
N VAL A 199 29.32 20.09 16.93
CA VAL A 199 29.74 18.99 17.83
C VAL A 199 30.72 18.07 17.11
N ILE A 200 30.45 17.66 15.86
CA ILE A 200 31.33 16.79 15.07
C ILE A 200 32.72 17.43 14.94
N ALA A 201 32.80 18.72 14.60
CA ALA A 201 34.07 19.44 14.51
C ALA A 201 34.86 19.43 15.84
N LYS A 202 34.18 19.58 16.99
CA LYS A 202 34.83 19.50 18.32
C LYS A 202 35.33 18.09 18.64
N VAL A 203 34.63 17.05 18.17
CA VAL A 203 35.06 15.65 18.30
C VAL A 203 36.32 15.40 17.49
N GLU A 204 36.41 15.95 16.28
CA GLU A 204 37.60 15.85 15.42
C GLU A 204 38.82 16.59 16.00
N GLN A 205 38.58 17.74 16.64
CA GLN A 205 39.60 18.51 17.37
C GLN A 205 40.08 17.84 18.67
N GLY A 206 39.51 16.70 19.06
CA GLY A 206 39.92 15.94 20.24
C GLY A 206 39.49 16.56 21.58
N LEU A 207 38.50 17.46 21.56
CA LEU A 207 37.92 18.03 22.78
C LEU A 207 37.12 16.97 23.56
N GLY A 208 36.92 17.21 24.86
CA GLY A 208 36.34 16.23 25.79
C GLY A 208 35.06 15.54 25.28
N LEU A 209 35.13 14.22 25.12
CA LEU A 209 34.05 13.41 24.53
C LEU A 209 32.81 13.28 25.43
N ASN A 210 32.96 13.41 26.75
CA ASN A 210 31.85 13.30 27.71
C ASN A 210 30.88 14.50 27.64
N PRO A 211 31.35 15.77 27.70
CA PRO A 211 30.48 16.93 27.48
C PRO A 211 29.74 16.88 26.14
N LEU A 212 30.45 16.55 25.05
CA LEU A 212 29.87 16.47 23.71
C LEU A 212 28.78 15.38 23.61
N PHE A 213 28.93 14.28 24.34
CA PHE A 213 27.92 13.22 24.40
C PHE A 213 26.66 13.65 25.15
N GLU A 214 26.79 14.41 26.25
CA GLU A 214 25.64 14.95 26.97
C GLU A 214 24.94 16.07 26.17
N ASP A 215 25.69 16.88 25.42
CA ASP A 215 25.13 17.88 24.50
C ASP A 215 24.31 17.23 23.38
N LEU A 216 24.79 16.12 22.80
CA LEU A 216 24.01 15.32 21.84
C LEU A 216 22.73 14.74 22.45
N LYS A 217 22.74 14.34 23.74
CA LYS A 217 21.52 13.89 24.42
C LYS A 217 20.53 15.04 24.63
N LYS A 218 21.00 16.22 25.00
CA LYS A 218 20.14 17.42 25.12
C LYS A 218 19.51 17.76 23.77
N MET A 219 20.31 17.79 22.70
CA MET A 219 19.80 17.98 21.33
C MET A 219 18.81 16.89 20.92
N GLN A 220 19.00 15.63 21.33
CA GLN A 220 18.01 14.57 21.08
C GLN A 220 16.71 14.81 21.85
N GLY A 221 16.77 15.39 23.06
CA GLY A 221 15.61 15.83 23.83
C GLY A 221 14.84 16.95 23.12
N GLU A 222 15.55 18.01 22.70
CA GLU A 222 15.01 19.14 21.94
C GLU A 222 14.40 18.68 20.60
N PHE A 223 15.08 17.79 19.88
CA PHE A 223 14.62 17.21 18.61
C PHE A 223 13.29 16.46 18.76
N LYS A 224 13.02 15.85 19.92
CA LYS A 224 11.74 15.16 20.15
C LYS A 224 10.57 16.13 20.28
N GLN A 225 10.83 17.33 20.79
CA GLN A 225 9.85 18.38 21.04
C GLN A 225 9.66 19.30 19.83
N ALA A 226 10.68 19.45 18.99
CA ALA A 226 10.63 20.29 17.80
C ALA A 226 9.72 19.71 16.70
N GLU A 227 9.09 20.61 15.96
CA GLU A 227 8.21 20.29 14.84
C GLU A 227 9.02 20.11 13.54
N PHE A 228 8.73 19.02 12.84
CA PHE A 228 9.38 18.65 11.59
C PHE A 228 8.39 17.95 10.66
N THR A 229 8.64 18.08 9.36
CA THR A 229 8.06 17.15 8.39
C THR A 229 8.59 15.74 8.63
N ARG A 230 7.83 14.72 8.22
CA ARG A 230 8.25 13.32 8.37
C ARG A 230 9.62 13.04 7.69
N SER A 231 9.84 13.64 6.52
CA SER A 231 11.09 13.48 5.75
C SER A 231 12.26 14.12 6.49
N ASP A 232 12.10 15.36 6.94
CA ASP A 232 13.16 16.12 7.60
C ASP A 232 13.49 15.56 8.99
N ARG A 233 12.47 15.09 9.72
CA ARG A 233 12.67 14.36 10.97
C ARG A 233 13.59 13.16 10.77
N SER A 234 13.40 12.40 9.70
CA SER A 234 14.26 11.25 9.40
C SER A 234 15.70 11.69 9.08
N LYS A 235 15.88 12.78 8.33
CA LYS A 235 17.21 13.32 7.99
C LYS A 235 17.97 13.77 9.24
N VAL A 236 17.35 14.59 10.09
CA VAL A 236 17.98 15.08 11.33
C VAL A 236 18.28 13.92 12.28
N TRP A 237 17.36 12.96 12.41
CA TRP A 237 17.59 11.76 13.22
C TRP A 237 18.80 10.95 12.76
N LYS A 238 18.95 10.72 11.45
CA LYS A 238 20.13 10.02 10.90
C LYS A 238 21.42 10.76 11.23
N ARG A 239 21.44 12.09 11.09
CA ARG A 239 22.63 12.90 11.39
C ARG A 239 22.97 12.93 12.87
N ILE A 240 21.97 12.97 13.76
CA ILE A 240 22.17 12.79 15.21
C ILE A 240 22.75 11.40 15.50
N ASP A 241 22.23 10.34 14.89
CA ASP A 241 22.74 8.97 15.08
C ASP A 241 24.19 8.80 14.57
N GLU A 242 24.51 9.39 13.42
CA GLU A 242 25.87 9.46 12.87
C GLU A 242 26.82 10.18 13.84
N ALA A 243 26.44 11.34 14.36
CA ALA A 243 27.23 12.07 15.35
C ALA A 243 27.45 11.25 16.63
N PHE A 244 26.43 10.54 17.12
CA PHE A 244 26.56 9.64 18.26
C PHE A 244 27.50 8.45 17.97
N LYS A 245 27.46 7.90 16.75
CA LYS A 245 28.38 6.82 16.34
C LYS A 245 29.82 7.30 16.34
N LEU A 246 30.09 8.48 15.77
CA LEU A 246 31.41 9.10 15.75
C LEU A 246 31.95 9.34 17.18
N VAL A 247 31.15 9.94 18.06
CA VAL A 247 31.52 10.16 19.47
C VAL A 247 31.78 8.83 20.18
N LYS A 248 30.93 7.82 19.97
CA LYS A 248 31.10 6.50 20.60
C LYS A 248 32.33 5.75 20.09
N GLU A 249 32.61 5.81 18.79
CA GLU A 249 33.80 5.19 18.19
C GLU A 249 35.08 5.80 18.75
N LYS A 250 35.12 7.13 18.92
CA LYS A 250 36.26 7.82 19.55
C LYS A 250 36.36 7.54 21.06
N LYS A 251 35.23 7.34 21.75
CA LYS A 251 35.20 7.12 23.21
C LYS A 251 35.45 5.68 23.63
N TYR A 252 34.98 4.71 22.85
CA TYR A 252 34.97 3.28 23.21
C TYR A 252 35.70 2.39 22.20
N GLY A 253 36.24 2.96 21.12
CA GLY A 253 36.81 2.22 20.00
C GLY A 253 35.77 1.76 18.99
N LYS A 254 36.23 1.32 17.81
CA LYS A 254 35.37 0.83 16.73
C LYS A 254 34.71 -0.48 17.15
N ALA A 255 33.42 -0.42 17.48
CA ALA A 255 32.63 -1.60 17.73
C ALA A 255 32.55 -2.41 16.43
N SER A 256 33.23 -3.55 16.39
CA SER A 256 33.09 -4.52 15.31
C SER A 256 31.62 -4.86 15.09
N SER A 257 31.17 -4.73 13.84
CA SER A 257 29.83 -5.09 13.36
C SER A 257 29.57 -6.60 13.34
N THR A 258 30.36 -7.40 14.05
CA THR A 258 30.14 -8.85 14.24
C THR A 258 29.11 -9.15 15.34
N GLY A 259 28.61 -8.14 16.05
CA GLY A 259 27.50 -8.28 17.01
C GLY A 259 26.13 -8.15 16.34
N GLY A 260 25.77 -9.09 15.46
CA GLY A 260 24.48 -9.13 14.77
C GLY A 260 23.27 -9.20 15.70
N ASN A 261 22.06 -9.08 15.12
CA ASN A 261 20.77 -9.16 15.82
C ASN A 261 20.66 -10.43 16.72
N THR A 262 21.36 -11.50 16.33
CA THR A 262 21.62 -12.72 17.12
C THR A 262 22.31 -12.46 18.46
N SER A 263 23.41 -11.69 18.51
CA SER A 263 24.11 -11.34 19.76
C SER A 263 23.21 -10.54 20.71
N ARG A 264 22.31 -9.72 20.16
CA ARG A 264 21.36 -8.93 20.94
C ARG A 264 20.21 -9.80 21.47
N LEU A 265 19.69 -10.72 20.66
CA LEU A 265 18.68 -11.72 21.05
C LEU A 265 19.24 -12.70 22.10
N GLU A 266 20.49 -13.12 21.95
CA GLU A 266 21.19 -14.00 22.89
C GLU A 266 21.43 -13.31 24.24
N ARG A 267 21.86 -12.04 24.25
CA ARG A 267 21.96 -11.25 25.50
C ARG A 267 20.61 -11.07 26.20
N ARG A 268 19.53 -10.88 25.44
CA ARG A 268 18.16 -10.79 26.00
C ARG A 268 17.70 -12.13 26.58
N TYR A 269 17.97 -13.22 25.88
CA TYR A 269 17.69 -14.58 26.34
C TYR A 269 18.45 -14.91 27.63
N GLN A 270 19.76 -14.63 27.68
CA GLN A 270 20.58 -14.82 28.88
C GLN A 270 20.13 -13.94 30.06
N GLY A 271 19.74 -12.68 29.78
CA GLY A 271 19.18 -11.78 30.78
C GLY A 271 17.85 -12.28 31.35
N LEU A 272 16.98 -12.85 30.49
CA LEU A 272 15.71 -13.45 30.89
C LEU A 272 15.93 -14.70 31.75
N LEU A 273 16.87 -15.58 31.38
CA LEU A 273 17.24 -16.75 32.20
C LEU A 273 17.70 -16.35 33.60
N SER A 274 18.57 -15.35 33.69
CA SER A 274 19.02 -14.81 34.98
C SER A 274 17.88 -14.20 35.81
N ALA A 275 16.87 -13.61 35.17
CA ALA A 275 15.69 -13.06 35.84
C ALA A 275 14.74 -14.16 36.34
N ILE A 276 14.54 -15.21 35.54
CA ILE A 276 13.77 -16.41 35.91
C ILE A 276 14.40 -17.06 37.13
N GLU A 277 15.71 -17.30 37.13
CA GLU A 277 16.42 -17.92 38.24
C GLU A 277 16.30 -17.10 39.54
N LYS A 278 16.43 -15.77 39.46
CA LYS A 278 16.22 -14.88 40.62
C LYS A 278 14.79 -14.95 41.15
N MET A 279 13.80 -15.11 40.27
CA MET A 279 12.39 -15.22 40.65
C MET A 279 12.10 -16.56 41.31
N GLU A 280 12.59 -17.66 40.74
CA GLU A 280 12.50 -19.01 41.32
C GLU A 280 13.14 -19.06 42.72
N ARG A 281 14.35 -18.50 42.88
CA ARG A 281 14.99 -18.37 44.20
C ARG A 281 14.17 -17.51 45.16
N SER A 282 13.47 -16.49 44.68
CA SER A 282 12.62 -15.68 45.54
C SER A 282 11.33 -16.39 45.95
N ILE A 283 10.72 -17.18 45.07
CA ILE A 283 9.53 -17.99 45.37
C ILE A 283 9.92 -19.10 46.36
N ALA A 284 11.07 -19.75 46.17
CA ALA A 284 11.57 -20.76 47.09
C ALA A 284 11.82 -20.22 48.51
N ARG A 285 12.24 -18.96 48.65
CA ARG A 285 12.36 -18.30 49.97
C ARG A 285 10.99 -18.04 50.60
N ASP A 286 10.05 -17.51 49.84
CA ASP A 286 8.69 -17.27 50.33
C ASP A 286 7.99 -18.57 50.73
N GLN A 287 8.21 -19.67 50.01
CA GLN A 287 7.70 -20.99 50.37
C GLN A 287 8.28 -21.46 51.71
N LYS A 288 9.60 -21.31 51.91
CA LYS A 288 10.24 -21.63 53.19
C LYS A 288 9.70 -20.79 54.34
N ASP A 289 9.40 -19.51 54.09
CA ASP A 289 8.79 -18.63 55.10
C ASP A 289 7.37 -19.08 55.45
N ILE A 290 6.58 -19.52 54.47
CA ILE A 290 5.25 -20.12 54.71
C ILE A 290 5.40 -21.40 55.54
N ASP A 291 6.24 -22.33 55.11
CA ASP A 291 6.45 -23.61 55.82
C ASP A 291 6.93 -23.39 57.26
N TYR A 292 7.72 -22.34 57.50
CA TYR A 292 8.17 -21.94 58.83
C TYR A 292 7.03 -21.38 59.68
N GLN A 293 6.22 -20.47 59.13
CA GLN A 293 5.08 -19.91 59.87
C GLN A 293 4.02 -20.98 60.13
N ASP A 294 3.73 -21.84 59.17
CA ASP A 294 2.74 -22.91 59.26
C ASP A 294 3.09 -23.91 60.38
N ARG A 295 4.36 -24.35 60.43
CA ARG A 295 4.88 -25.14 61.57
C ARG A 295 4.72 -24.47 62.92
N LYS A 296 4.79 -23.13 62.96
CA LYS A 296 4.61 -22.35 64.20
C LYS A 296 3.14 -22.11 64.53
N VAL A 297 2.24 -22.01 63.55
CA VAL A 297 0.78 -21.96 63.77
C VAL A 297 0.33 -23.22 64.51
N HIS A 298 0.81 -24.39 64.09
CA HIS A 298 0.47 -25.67 64.72
C HIS A 298 1.08 -25.88 66.12
N ALA A 299 2.07 -25.06 66.50
CA ALA A 299 2.79 -25.17 67.77
C ALA A 299 2.55 -23.97 68.71
N SER A 300 1.60 -23.08 68.41
CA SER A 300 1.29 -21.89 69.23
C SER A 300 0.00 -22.09 70.03
N ASP A 301 0.03 -21.84 71.34
CA ASP A 301 -1.11 -22.04 72.26
C ASP A 301 -2.08 -20.83 72.34
N GLY A 302 -1.69 -19.67 71.78
CA GLY A 302 -2.48 -18.43 71.84
C GLY A 302 -3.29 -18.14 70.56
N GLN A 303 -4.62 -17.92 70.69
CA GLN A 303 -5.52 -17.62 69.58
C GLN A 303 -5.09 -16.39 68.75
N LEU A 304 -4.56 -15.36 69.41
CA LEU A 304 -4.11 -14.13 68.75
C LEU A 304 -2.79 -14.33 67.99
N GLU A 305 -1.87 -15.13 68.53
CA GLU A 305 -0.62 -15.49 67.83
C GLU A 305 -0.89 -16.33 66.58
N MET A 306 -1.84 -17.27 66.68
CA MET A 306 -2.32 -18.06 65.56
C MET A 306 -2.88 -17.17 64.44
N GLN A 307 -3.72 -16.19 64.78
CA GLN A 307 -4.30 -15.23 63.81
C GLN A 307 -3.21 -14.35 63.15
N ILE A 308 -2.24 -13.83 63.91
CA ILE A 308 -1.14 -13.04 63.35
C ILE A 308 -0.29 -13.87 62.38
N ARG A 309 0.01 -15.13 62.72
CA ARG A 309 0.77 -16.03 61.85
C ARG A 309 0.00 -16.42 60.60
N GLN A 310 -1.31 -16.71 60.71
CA GLN A 310 -2.20 -16.97 59.56
C GLN A 310 -2.26 -15.75 58.62
N ALA A 311 -2.35 -14.54 59.17
CA ALA A 311 -2.31 -13.31 58.36
C ALA A 311 -0.95 -13.15 57.63
N LYS A 312 0.18 -13.46 58.29
CA LYS A 312 1.50 -13.48 57.66
C LYS A 312 1.61 -14.51 56.54
N ILE A 313 1.08 -15.72 56.74
CA ILE A 313 1.04 -16.77 55.71
C ILE A 313 0.25 -16.27 54.51
N LYS A 314 -0.95 -15.71 54.72
CA LYS A 314 -1.79 -15.17 53.65
C LYS A 314 -1.09 -14.05 52.87
N MET A 315 -0.39 -13.15 53.55
CA MET A 315 0.40 -12.09 52.93
C MET A 315 1.55 -12.65 52.06
N ILE A 316 2.25 -13.68 52.54
CA ILE A 316 3.32 -14.32 51.77
C ILE A 316 2.74 -15.12 50.58
N GLN A 317 1.58 -15.78 50.74
CA GLN A 317 0.87 -16.47 49.66
C GLN A 317 0.44 -15.52 48.54
N GLU A 318 -0.12 -14.36 48.87
CA GLU A 318 -0.48 -13.33 47.88
C GLU A 318 0.77 -12.82 47.13
N ARG A 319 1.87 -12.58 47.86
CA ARG A 319 3.16 -12.22 47.26
C ARG A 319 3.70 -13.33 46.35
N MET A 320 3.62 -14.61 46.75
CA MET A 320 4.03 -15.74 45.92
C MET A 320 3.15 -15.89 44.68
N LYS A 321 1.83 -15.70 44.80
CA LYS A 321 0.90 -15.77 43.67
C LYS A 321 1.28 -14.77 42.59
N SER A 322 1.54 -13.52 42.98
CA SER A 322 2.02 -12.47 42.06
C SER A 322 3.36 -12.84 41.41
N LYS A 323 4.30 -13.43 42.16
CA LYS A 323 5.59 -13.90 41.61
C LYS A 323 5.42 -15.08 40.65
N ASN A 324 4.52 -16.02 40.94
CA ASN A 324 4.22 -17.16 40.07
C ASN A 324 3.56 -16.73 38.75
N GLU A 325 2.64 -15.76 38.79
CA GLU A 325 2.05 -15.15 37.59
C GLU A 325 3.13 -14.51 36.72
N LYS A 326 4.03 -13.71 37.32
CA LYS A 326 5.15 -13.09 36.61
C LYS A 326 6.17 -14.11 36.07
N LEU A 327 6.43 -15.19 36.82
CA LEU A 327 7.29 -16.28 36.37
C LEU A 327 6.68 -16.98 35.13
N LYS A 328 5.37 -17.21 35.13
CA LYS A 328 4.65 -17.78 33.99
C LYS A 328 4.74 -16.90 32.75
N GLU A 329 4.59 -15.58 32.90
CA GLU A 329 4.81 -14.63 31.80
C GLU A 329 6.25 -14.68 31.28
N MET A 330 7.24 -14.69 32.17
CA MET A 330 8.64 -14.80 31.77
C MET A 330 8.93 -16.11 31.02
N LEU A 331 8.38 -17.24 31.45
CA LEU A 331 8.52 -18.53 30.76
C LEU A 331 7.87 -18.51 29.37
N ALA A 332 6.72 -17.84 29.21
CA ALA A 332 6.12 -17.64 27.89
C ALA A 332 7.04 -16.81 26.98
N THR A 333 7.60 -15.70 27.49
CA THR A 333 8.55 -14.89 26.71
C THR A 333 9.85 -15.62 26.39
N LYS A 334 10.29 -16.54 27.26
CA LYS A 334 11.45 -17.42 27.02
C LYS A 334 11.20 -18.29 25.79
N LYS A 335 10.04 -18.95 25.74
CA LYS A 335 9.64 -19.80 24.61
C LYS A 335 9.59 -19.01 23.29
N ASP A 336 9.07 -17.79 23.33
CA ASP A 336 9.04 -16.91 22.15
C ASP A 336 10.44 -16.48 21.68
N LEU A 337 11.35 -16.18 22.61
CA LEU A 337 12.73 -15.84 22.29
C LEU A 337 13.51 -17.02 21.74
N GLU A 338 13.31 -18.23 22.28
CA GLU A 338 13.89 -19.47 21.77
C GLU A 338 13.43 -19.74 20.33
N ALA A 339 12.13 -19.59 20.05
CA ALA A 339 11.59 -19.75 18.70
C ALA A 339 12.17 -18.72 17.70
N ARG A 340 12.40 -17.48 18.15
CA ARG A 340 13.03 -16.44 17.32
C ARG A 340 14.51 -16.71 17.08
N LEU A 341 15.25 -17.16 18.10
CA LEU A 341 16.65 -17.55 17.99
C LEU A 341 16.83 -18.74 17.05
N ALA A 342 15.95 -19.75 17.11
CA ALA A 342 15.97 -20.89 16.20
C ALA A 342 15.76 -20.46 14.73
N LYS A 343 14.74 -19.62 14.48
CA LYS A 343 14.48 -19.08 13.13
C LYS A 343 15.63 -18.23 12.59
N GLU A 344 16.32 -17.48 13.45
CA GLU A 344 17.45 -16.65 13.04
C GLU A 344 18.69 -17.48 12.74
N LYS A 345 18.95 -18.54 13.52
CA LYS A 345 20.01 -19.52 13.23
C LYS A 345 19.77 -20.25 11.90
N GLU A 346 18.55 -20.72 11.66
CA GLU A 346 18.17 -21.38 10.41
C GLU A 346 18.35 -20.45 9.19
N ARG A 347 18.00 -19.16 9.32
CA ARG A 347 18.26 -18.16 8.27
C ARG A 347 19.74 -17.94 8.03
N MET A 348 20.55 -17.85 9.09
CA MET A 348 22.00 -17.70 8.96
C MET A 348 22.65 -18.91 8.29
N GLU A 349 22.18 -20.12 8.59
CA GLU A 349 22.63 -21.37 7.94
C GLU A 349 22.23 -21.39 6.45
N LYS A 350 20.99 -21.04 6.11
CA LYS A 350 20.52 -20.91 4.72
C LYS A 350 21.31 -19.85 3.94
N ASP A 351 21.60 -18.71 4.55
CA ASP A 351 22.39 -17.66 3.92
C ASP A 351 23.87 -18.04 3.76
N ALA A 352 24.43 -18.83 4.69
CA ALA A 352 25.78 -19.39 4.57
C ALA A 352 25.86 -20.42 3.43
N GLN A 353 24.89 -21.34 3.36
CA GLN A 353 24.77 -22.30 2.26
C GLN A 353 24.61 -21.61 0.91
N ARG A 354 23.76 -20.58 0.80
CA ARG A 354 23.60 -19.77 -0.42
C ARG A 354 24.89 -19.08 -0.84
N LYS A 355 25.70 -18.60 0.10
CA LYS A 355 27.00 -17.98 -0.20
C LYS A 355 28.02 -19.02 -0.67
N GLU A 356 28.04 -20.21 -0.06
CA GLU A 356 28.92 -21.29 -0.48
C GLU A 356 28.55 -21.82 -1.88
N ILE A 357 27.25 -21.97 -2.17
CA ILE A 357 26.75 -22.34 -3.50
C ILE A 357 27.12 -21.27 -4.54
N LYS A 358 27.03 -19.98 -4.21
CA LYS A 358 27.46 -18.90 -5.12
C LYS A 358 28.96 -18.95 -5.40
N LYS A 359 29.80 -19.19 -4.39
CA LYS A 359 31.25 -19.36 -4.57
C LYS A 359 31.58 -20.56 -5.45
N ARG A 360 30.97 -21.72 -5.19
CA ARG A 360 31.15 -22.91 -6.05
C ARG A 360 30.65 -22.68 -7.49
N LYS A 361 29.57 -21.91 -7.68
CA LYS A 361 29.09 -21.51 -9.02
C LYS A 361 30.05 -20.58 -9.73
N GLU A 362 30.71 -19.67 -9.03
CA GLU A 362 31.74 -18.78 -9.59
C GLU A 362 33.01 -19.57 -9.94
N GLU A 363 33.46 -20.47 -9.07
CA GLU A 363 34.61 -21.36 -9.31
C GLU A 363 34.38 -22.32 -10.49
N VAL A 364 33.19 -22.88 -10.66
CA VAL A 364 32.85 -23.74 -11.81
C VAL A 364 32.79 -22.92 -13.11
N LYS A 365 32.26 -21.68 -13.07
CA LYS A 365 32.26 -20.79 -14.23
C LYS A 365 33.67 -20.40 -14.66
N GLU A 366 34.56 -20.14 -13.71
CA GLU A 366 35.96 -19.84 -14.01
C GLU A 366 36.68 -21.04 -14.63
N LYS A 367 36.45 -22.25 -14.12
CA LYS A 367 37.02 -23.48 -14.69
C LYS A 367 36.52 -23.79 -16.10
N ILE A 368 35.22 -23.62 -16.35
CA ILE A 368 34.65 -23.80 -17.70
C ILE A 368 35.20 -22.73 -18.65
N ALA A 369 35.36 -21.48 -18.19
CA ALA A 369 35.93 -20.41 -19.00
C ALA A 369 37.42 -20.62 -19.31
N THR A 370 38.18 -21.27 -18.43
CA THR A 370 39.58 -21.65 -18.70
C THR A 370 39.67 -22.83 -19.67
N GLU A 371 38.84 -23.85 -19.51
CA GLU A 371 38.82 -25.01 -20.40
C GLU A 371 38.41 -24.63 -21.83
N ILE A 372 37.41 -23.75 -21.99
CA ILE A 372 37.02 -23.22 -23.31
C ILE A 372 38.15 -22.41 -23.95
N LYS A 373 38.94 -21.65 -23.17
CA LYS A 373 40.08 -20.89 -23.70
C LYS A 373 41.23 -21.79 -24.11
N GLU A 374 41.56 -22.80 -23.30
CA GLU A 374 42.61 -23.78 -23.63
C GLU A 374 42.23 -24.56 -24.91
N GLN A 375 40.96 -24.93 -25.07
CA GLN A 375 40.51 -25.63 -26.29
C GLN A 375 40.45 -24.71 -27.52
N ALA A 376 40.10 -23.42 -27.38
CA ALA A 376 40.17 -22.45 -28.47
C ALA A 376 41.61 -22.25 -28.97
N GLU A 377 42.59 -22.21 -28.06
CA GLU A 377 44.01 -22.13 -28.44
C GLU A 377 44.49 -23.39 -29.17
N THR A 378 43.96 -24.58 -28.85
CA THR A 378 44.27 -25.81 -29.59
C THR A 378 43.68 -25.82 -31.01
N LEU A 379 42.54 -25.16 -31.22
CA LEU A 379 41.91 -25.01 -32.53
C LEU A 379 42.63 -23.99 -33.42
N ASP A 380 43.10 -22.86 -32.86
CA ASP A 380 43.96 -21.92 -33.60
C ASP A 380 45.29 -22.57 -34.01
N ALA A 381 45.88 -23.42 -33.17
CA ALA A 381 47.07 -24.20 -33.52
C ALA A 381 46.83 -25.26 -34.61
N ALA A 382 45.60 -25.72 -34.79
CA ALA A 382 45.22 -26.61 -35.90
C ALA A 382 45.00 -25.85 -37.21
N LYS A 383 44.49 -24.61 -37.13
CA LYS A 383 44.32 -23.69 -38.26
C LYS A 383 45.67 -23.33 -38.92
N ASP A 384 46.69 -23.05 -38.12
CA ASP A 384 48.04 -22.78 -38.63
C ASP A 384 48.65 -24.00 -39.35
N LYS A 385 48.32 -25.22 -38.93
CA LYS A 385 48.79 -26.45 -39.60
C LYS A 385 48.05 -26.71 -40.92
N LEU A 386 46.77 -26.37 -41.00
CA LEU A 386 45.96 -26.49 -42.21
C LEU A 386 46.34 -25.45 -43.27
N GLU A 387 46.62 -24.19 -42.89
CA GLU A 387 47.15 -23.18 -43.82
C GLU A 387 48.53 -23.56 -44.36
N ASN A 388 49.42 -24.09 -43.50
CA ASN A 388 50.74 -24.58 -43.93
C ASN A 388 50.66 -25.80 -44.87
N ALA A 389 49.68 -26.69 -44.68
CA ALA A 389 49.44 -27.82 -45.58
C ALA A 389 48.88 -27.36 -46.95
N ALA A 390 47.98 -26.38 -46.95
CA ALA A 390 47.43 -25.79 -48.18
C ALA A 390 48.49 -25.04 -49.00
N GLU A 391 49.43 -24.34 -48.35
CA GLU A 391 50.56 -23.69 -49.03
C GLU A 391 51.58 -24.68 -49.60
N ALA A 392 51.77 -25.85 -48.97
CA ALA A 392 52.65 -26.91 -49.46
C ALA A 392 52.12 -27.54 -50.76
N ILE A 393 50.80 -27.74 -50.86
CA ILE A 393 50.13 -28.26 -52.07
C ILE A 393 50.25 -27.27 -53.25
N ASN A 394 50.27 -25.96 -52.96
CA ASN A 394 50.37 -24.92 -54.00
C ASN A 394 51.80 -24.75 -54.56
N LYS A 395 52.84 -25.14 -53.82
CA LYS A 395 54.25 -25.05 -54.26
C LYS A 395 54.73 -26.24 -55.10
N GLU A 396 53.99 -27.35 -55.14
CA GLU A 396 54.41 -28.59 -55.81
C GLU A 396 53.76 -28.86 -57.18
N LYS A 397 53.04 -27.88 -57.76
CA LYS A 397 52.39 -27.98 -59.08
C LYS A 397 53.20 -27.43 -60.27
N THR A 398 54.51 -27.20 -60.13
CA THR A 398 55.42 -27.07 -61.28
C THR A 398 56.19 -28.37 -61.51
N LYS A 399 55.49 -29.40 -61.99
CA LYS A 399 55.98 -30.45 -62.92
C LYS A 399 54.95 -31.59 -63.05
N GLY A 400 54.01 -31.39 -63.99
CA GLY A 400 53.51 -32.41 -64.90
C GLY A 400 52.75 -33.62 -64.35
N GLY A 401 51.42 -33.58 -64.55
CA GLY A 401 50.69 -34.71 -65.15
C GLY A 401 50.10 -35.77 -64.22
N ALA A 402 48.76 -35.75 -64.13
CA ALA A 402 47.84 -36.82 -63.71
C ALA A 402 47.73 -37.15 -62.21
N LYS A 403 46.61 -36.71 -61.58
CA LYS A 403 45.45 -37.58 -61.21
C LYS A 403 44.40 -36.75 -60.45
N SER A 404 43.20 -36.68 -61.00
CA SER A 404 42.02 -36.08 -60.36
C SER A 404 41.55 -36.84 -59.10
N SER A 405 41.97 -38.08 -58.87
CA SER A 405 41.59 -38.84 -57.67
C SER A 405 42.38 -38.45 -56.41
N VAL A 406 43.64 -38.01 -56.51
CA VAL A 406 44.43 -37.62 -55.31
C VAL A 406 43.93 -36.31 -54.72
N ILE A 407 43.31 -35.45 -55.54
CA ILE A 407 42.70 -34.20 -55.10
C ILE A 407 41.31 -34.47 -54.50
N SER A 408 40.51 -35.43 -55.03
CA SER A 408 39.24 -35.82 -54.37
C SER A 408 39.49 -36.53 -53.04
N ASP A 409 40.45 -37.46 -52.98
CA ASP A 409 40.78 -38.22 -51.77
C ASP A 409 41.35 -37.29 -50.66
N ALA A 410 42.06 -36.21 -51.03
CA ALA A 410 42.53 -35.20 -50.09
C ALA A 410 41.40 -34.25 -49.62
N ILE A 411 40.42 -33.94 -50.47
CA ILE A 411 39.23 -33.16 -50.09
C ILE A 411 38.32 -33.99 -49.17
N GLU A 412 38.16 -35.28 -49.44
CA GLU A 412 37.36 -36.22 -48.64
C GLU A 412 38.01 -36.46 -47.27
N ALA A 413 39.33 -36.63 -47.20
CA ALA A 413 40.06 -36.76 -45.94
C ALA A 413 40.09 -35.47 -45.08
N VAL A 414 40.06 -34.29 -45.72
CA VAL A 414 39.90 -33.00 -45.00
C VAL A 414 38.46 -32.80 -44.55
N GLY A 415 37.48 -33.25 -45.35
CA GLY A 415 36.06 -33.30 -44.97
C GLY A 415 35.83 -34.19 -43.73
N GLU A 416 36.31 -35.44 -43.76
CA GLU A 416 36.21 -36.39 -42.64
C GLU A 416 36.90 -35.88 -41.37
N ALA A 417 38.09 -35.27 -41.49
CA ALA A 417 38.82 -34.74 -40.32
C ALA A 417 38.13 -33.51 -39.69
N VAL A 418 37.41 -32.71 -40.48
CA VAL A 418 36.61 -31.59 -39.98
C VAL A 418 35.30 -32.10 -39.38
N GLU A 419 34.67 -33.12 -39.96
CA GLU A 419 33.46 -33.76 -39.44
C GLU A 419 33.73 -34.45 -38.09
N ASP A 420 34.85 -35.18 -37.95
CA ASP A 420 35.31 -35.79 -36.69
C ASP A 420 35.64 -34.75 -35.61
N ALA A 421 36.20 -33.60 -36.00
CA ALA A 421 36.46 -32.50 -35.07
C ALA A 421 35.15 -31.83 -34.60
N ILE A 422 34.17 -31.72 -35.49
CA ILE A 422 32.84 -31.19 -35.17
C ILE A 422 32.09 -32.19 -34.26
N ASP A 423 32.14 -33.48 -34.56
CA ASP A 423 31.46 -34.52 -33.78
C ASP A 423 32.10 -34.73 -32.40
N THR A 424 33.41 -34.56 -32.26
CA THR A 424 34.07 -34.57 -30.93
C THR A 424 33.71 -33.36 -30.09
N VAL A 425 33.56 -32.17 -30.70
CA VAL A 425 33.05 -30.97 -30.01
C VAL A 425 31.58 -31.16 -29.61
N LYS A 426 30.77 -31.73 -30.50
CA LYS A 426 29.34 -32.03 -30.25
C LYS A 426 29.17 -33.02 -29.10
N ALA A 427 29.95 -34.10 -29.10
CA ALA A 427 29.95 -35.12 -28.05
C ALA A 427 30.41 -34.56 -26.69
N VAL A 428 31.42 -33.70 -26.66
CA VAL A 428 31.85 -33.04 -25.42
C VAL A 428 30.77 -32.07 -24.91
N THR A 429 30.07 -31.35 -25.79
CA THR A 429 28.93 -30.51 -25.36
C THR A 429 27.73 -31.30 -24.85
N GLU A 430 27.44 -32.47 -25.41
CA GLU A 430 26.34 -33.34 -24.94
C GLU A 430 26.65 -33.91 -23.55
N VAL A 431 27.88 -34.36 -23.32
CA VAL A 431 28.36 -34.83 -22.00
C VAL A 431 28.39 -33.69 -20.95
N VAL A 432 28.66 -32.46 -21.36
CA VAL A 432 28.59 -31.27 -20.49
C VAL A 432 27.13 -30.88 -20.19
N GLY A 433 26.20 -31.06 -21.14
CA GLY A 433 24.76 -30.89 -20.95
C GLY A 433 24.19 -31.87 -19.93
N ASP A 434 24.48 -33.16 -20.11
CA ASP A 434 23.95 -34.25 -19.27
C ASP A 434 24.45 -34.16 -17.82
N ASN A 435 25.71 -33.77 -17.61
CA ASN A 435 26.30 -33.69 -16.26
C ASN A 435 25.85 -32.44 -15.48
N VAL A 436 25.37 -31.41 -16.19
CA VAL A 436 24.72 -30.23 -15.61
C VAL A 436 23.25 -30.51 -15.30
N GLU A 437 22.53 -31.20 -16.19
CA GLU A 437 21.12 -31.55 -16.01
C GLU A 437 20.92 -32.51 -14.82
N ALA A 438 21.81 -33.51 -14.68
CA ALA A 438 21.79 -34.48 -13.57
C ALA A 438 22.04 -33.86 -12.18
N LYS A 439 22.69 -32.69 -12.08
CA LYS A 439 22.93 -31.98 -10.79
C LYS A 439 21.96 -30.84 -10.52
N VAL A 440 21.18 -30.42 -11.52
CA VAL A 440 20.15 -29.37 -11.38
C VAL A 440 18.82 -29.97 -10.91
N ASP A 441 18.51 -31.23 -11.26
CA ASP A 441 17.29 -31.91 -10.81
C ASP A 441 17.25 -32.18 -9.28
N GLU A 442 18.37 -32.11 -8.56
CA GLU A 442 18.38 -32.15 -7.08
C GLU A 442 17.96 -30.83 -6.41
N LEU A 443 17.78 -29.72 -7.14
CA LEU A 443 17.64 -28.36 -6.56
C LEU A 443 16.44 -27.56 -7.11
N ARG A 444 15.39 -28.24 -7.57
CA ARG A 444 14.21 -27.74 -8.29
C ARG A 444 13.20 -26.91 -7.45
N GLU A 445 13.60 -25.79 -6.85
CA GLU A 445 12.62 -24.89 -6.18
C GLU A 445 12.68 -23.38 -6.50
N ASP A 446 13.54 -22.90 -7.40
CA ASP A 446 13.55 -21.47 -7.77
C ASP A 446 13.42 -21.24 -9.29
N HIS A 447 12.20 -20.89 -9.74
CA HIS A 447 11.82 -20.59 -11.13
C HIS A 447 12.60 -19.45 -11.83
N GLN A 448 13.44 -18.69 -11.12
CA GLN A 448 14.30 -17.65 -11.73
C GLN A 448 15.59 -18.19 -12.37
N ILE A 449 15.86 -19.50 -12.20
CA ILE A 449 17.07 -20.15 -12.68
C ILE A 449 16.91 -20.59 -14.15
N ASP A 450 15.74 -21.12 -14.53
CA ASP A 450 15.47 -21.60 -15.90
C ASP A 450 15.61 -20.49 -16.95
N GLU A 451 15.10 -19.30 -16.68
CA GLU A 451 15.08 -18.18 -17.64
C GLU A 451 16.47 -17.57 -17.92
N LYS A 452 17.43 -17.77 -16.99
CA LYS A 452 18.81 -17.33 -17.18
C LYS A 452 19.69 -18.42 -17.77
N LEU A 453 19.34 -19.69 -17.56
CA LEU A 453 20.00 -20.82 -18.17
C LEU A 453 19.65 -20.91 -19.66
N SER A 454 18.39 -20.71 -20.03
CA SER A 454 17.95 -20.67 -21.43
C SER A 454 18.67 -19.58 -22.22
N LYS A 455 18.74 -18.34 -21.69
CA LYS A 455 19.44 -17.23 -22.35
C LYS A 455 20.95 -17.44 -22.52
N VAL A 456 21.57 -18.30 -21.72
CA VAL A 456 22.98 -18.68 -21.88
C VAL A 456 23.10 -19.78 -22.93
N LYS A 457 22.19 -20.76 -22.93
CA LYS A 457 22.11 -21.80 -23.96
C LYS A 457 21.91 -21.19 -25.35
N ASP A 458 20.93 -20.29 -25.49
CA ASP A 458 20.63 -19.60 -26.75
C ASP A 458 21.83 -18.79 -27.28
N LYS A 459 22.61 -18.16 -26.38
CA LYS A 459 23.80 -17.40 -26.77
C LYS A 459 24.97 -18.27 -27.20
N VAL A 460 25.12 -19.44 -26.56
CA VAL A 460 26.15 -20.42 -26.93
C VAL A 460 25.82 -21.00 -28.30
N GLU A 461 24.55 -21.32 -28.53
CA GLU A 461 24.02 -21.83 -29.81
C GLU A 461 24.22 -20.79 -30.93
N GLU A 462 23.90 -19.50 -30.69
CA GLU A 462 24.12 -18.40 -31.64
C GLU A 462 25.61 -18.18 -31.97
N THR A 463 26.52 -18.36 -31.00
CA THR A 463 27.96 -18.29 -31.27
C THR A 463 28.48 -19.51 -32.03
N MET A 464 27.89 -20.69 -31.82
CA MET A 464 28.24 -21.90 -32.57
C MET A 464 27.79 -21.81 -34.02
N GLU A 465 26.58 -21.31 -34.28
CA GLU A 465 26.07 -21.09 -35.64
C GLU A 465 26.99 -20.13 -36.41
N LYS A 466 27.41 -19.01 -35.79
CA LYS A 466 28.37 -18.07 -36.38
C LYS A 466 29.77 -18.64 -36.62
N VAL A 467 30.17 -19.66 -35.86
CA VAL A 467 31.44 -20.36 -36.08
C VAL A 467 31.29 -21.37 -37.21
N GLY A 468 30.16 -22.09 -37.28
CA GLY A 468 29.79 -22.96 -38.39
C GLY A 468 29.75 -22.19 -39.72
N ASP A 469 29.04 -21.07 -39.77
CA ASP A 469 28.95 -20.21 -40.96
C ASP A 469 30.32 -19.74 -41.46
N LYS A 470 31.22 -19.41 -40.53
CA LYS A 470 32.60 -19.00 -40.89
C LYS A 470 33.45 -20.15 -41.40
N ILE A 471 33.23 -21.37 -40.89
CA ILE A 471 33.91 -22.56 -41.38
C ILE A 471 33.41 -22.89 -42.78
N GLU A 472 32.09 -22.82 -43.02
CA GLU A 472 31.51 -22.98 -44.36
C GLU A 472 32.04 -21.93 -45.34
N GLU A 473 32.12 -20.65 -44.95
CA GLU A 473 32.66 -19.58 -45.79
C GLU A 473 34.15 -19.81 -46.15
N VAL A 474 34.92 -20.42 -45.25
CA VAL A 474 36.32 -20.79 -45.51
C VAL A 474 36.40 -22.01 -46.44
N ILE A 475 35.54 -23.01 -46.26
CA ILE A 475 35.44 -24.18 -47.14
C ILE A 475 35.05 -23.72 -48.56
N GLU A 476 34.09 -22.82 -48.69
CA GLU A 476 33.63 -22.30 -49.99
C GLU A 476 34.77 -21.52 -50.68
N LYS A 477 35.49 -20.66 -49.95
CA LYS A 477 36.68 -19.95 -50.49
C LYS A 477 37.82 -20.88 -50.91
N VAL A 478 38.05 -21.96 -50.17
CA VAL A 478 39.06 -22.96 -50.55
C VAL A 478 38.59 -23.74 -51.78
N THR A 479 37.31 -24.09 -51.84
CA THR A 479 36.70 -24.82 -52.97
C THR A 479 36.71 -23.97 -54.26
N ASP A 480 36.38 -22.69 -54.16
CA ASP A 480 36.38 -21.76 -55.31
C ASP A 480 37.81 -21.49 -55.81
N LYS A 481 38.79 -21.31 -54.90
CA LYS A 481 40.21 -21.21 -55.30
C LYS A 481 40.72 -22.47 -55.99
N VAL A 482 40.25 -23.65 -55.57
CA VAL A 482 40.60 -24.92 -56.22
C VAL A 482 39.94 -25.04 -57.60
N LYS A 483 38.68 -24.60 -57.76
CA LYS A 483 37.98 -24.59 -59.06
C LYS A 483 38.54 -23.57 -60.05
N ASP A 484 38.84 -22.35 -59.61
CA ASP A 484 39.46 -21.31 -60.45
C ASP A 484 40.85 -21.76 -60.95
N SER A 485 41.59 -22.52 -60.14
CA SER A 485 42.88 -23.12 -60.55
C SER A 485 42.77 -24.35 -61.47
N ALA A 486 41.55 -24.85 -61.72
CA ALA A 486 41.28 -26.01 -62.57
C ALA A 486 40.59 -25.65 -63.90
N GLY A 487 40.19 -24.38 -64.09
CA GLY A 487 39.41 -23.91 -65.25
C GLY A 487 40.17 -23.15 -66.34
N GLU A 488 41.48 -22.96 -66.24
CA GLU A 488 42.30 -22.23 -67.24
C GLU A 488 43.13 -23.15 -68.18
N GLU A 489 42.77 -24.42 -68.34
CA GLU A 489 43.29 -25.30 -69.40
C GLU A 489 42.15 -25.83 -70.29
N GLU A 490 41.73 -25.03 -71.29
CA GLU A 490 41.24 -25.53 -72.59
C GLU A 490 42.04 -24.92 -73.75
#